data_AF-A0A378N8T0-F1
#
_entry.id   AF-A0A378N8T0-F1
#
_cell.length_a   1.000
_cell.length_b   1.000
_cell.length_c   1.000
_cell.angle_alpha   90.00
_cell.angle_beta   90.00
_cell.angle_gamma   90.00
#
_symmetry.space_group_name_H-M   'P 1'
#
loop_
_entity.id
_entity.type
_entity.pdbx_description
1 polymer ?
#
loop_
_entity_poly.entity_id
_entity_poly.type
_entity_poly.pdbx_seq_one_letter_code
_entity_poly.pdbx_strand_id
1 'polypeptide(L)'
;MTQEDLDALEKRMLELAKTNYDVVKRPVSWQEARDTFEKRGEPYKMAILDENIERTATPALYHHEEYIDMCRGPHVPNMRFCHHFKLQKVAGAYWRGDSKNKMLQRIYGTAWADKKQLAEYLQRLEEAAKRDHRRIGKALDLYHMQEEAPGMVFWHNDGWTIFRELETFVRTKLKEYDYQEVKGPFMMDRVLWEKTGHWQNYADLMFTTQSENREYAIKPMNCPGHVQIFNQGLKSYRDLPIRMAEFGSCHRNEPSGSLHGLMRVRGFTQDDAHIFCTEEQIESEVISCIKMVYDIYSTFGFTNIAVKLSTRPENRIGDDAMWDRAEKGLANALRNNGLEYEIQEGEGAFYGPKIEFALRDCLGREWQCGTVQLDFALPGRLAASYVAEDNGRRTPVMIHRAILGSIERFIGIITEEYAGFFPTWLAPTQAVVMNITDSQADYVQQVVKQLSDAGIRVKADLRNEKVGFKVREHTLRRVPYMLVCGDKEIAEGKVSVRTRKGADLGTYLVSDLVEILKNQIKARELKLLGEE
;
A
#
# COMPACT_ATOMS: atom_id res chain seq x y z
N MET A 1 23.94 -5.06 19.96
CA MET A 1 22.85 -5.27 20.91
C MET A 1 21.99 -6.42 20.40
N THR A 2 21.83 -7.46 21.20
CA THR A 2 21.09 -8.69 20.91
C THR A 2 19.70 -8.66 21.54
N GLN A 3 18.90 -9.71 21.33
CA GLN A 3 17.62 -9.88 22.05
C GLN A 3 17.86 -10.08 23.56
N GLU A 4 18.94 -10.78 23.94
CA GLU A 4 19.31 -10.97 25.35
C GLU A 4 19.66 -9.64 26.02
N ASP A 5 20.37 -8.75 25.31
CA ASP A 5 20.64 -7.40 25.79
C ASP A 5 19.35 -6.60 26.01
N LEU A 6 18.38 -6.73 25.10
CA LEU A 6 17.06 -6.08 25.24
C LEU A 6 16.30 -6.59 26.46
N ASP A 7 16.29 -7.91 26.67
CA ASP A 7 15.60 -8.50 27.81
C ASP A 7 16.27 -8.10 29.14
N ALA A 8 17.60 -8.02 29.17
CA ALA A 8 18.36 -7.52 30.31
C ALA A 8 18.09 -6.02 30.58
N LEU A 9 18.05 -5.20 29.54
CA LEU A 9 17.72 -3.78 29.63
C LEU A 9 16.29 -3.57 30.14
N GLU A 10 15.31 -4.28 29.58
CA GLU A 10 13.92 -4.20 30.01
C GLU A 10 13.78 -4.58 31.49
N LYS A 11 14.43 -5.67 31.91
CA LYS A 11 14.46 -6.09 33.30
C LYS A 11 15.06 -5.01 34.21
N ARG A 12 16.20 -4.43 33.83
CA ARG A 12 16.83 -3.35 34.61
C ARG A 12 15.97 -2.10 34.68
N MET A 13 15.33 -1.71 33.58
CA MET A 13 14.40 -0.58 33.56
C MET A 13 13.18 -0.83 34.46
N LEU A 14 12.66 -2.05 34.49
CA LEU A 14 11.55 -2.43 35.39
C LEU A 14 11.98 -2.42 36.86
N GLU A 15 13.20 -2.86 37.17
CA GLU A 15 13.78 -2.76 38.52
C GLU A 15 13.86 -1.29 38.98
N LEU A 16 14.37 -0.40 38.12
CA LEU A 16 14.42 1.03 38.39
C LEU A 16 13.02 1.63 38.56
N ALA A 17 12.07 1.31 37.68
CA ALA A 17 10.71 1.83 37.76
C ALA A 17 9.99 1.43 39.06
N LYS A 18 10.27 0.22 39.58
CA LYS A 18 9.70 -0.30 40.84
C LYS A 18 10.19 0.43 42.09
N THR A 19 11.30 1.15 42.03
CA THR A 19 11.77 1.98 43.15
C THR A 19 10.86 3.18 43.40
N ASN A 20 10.06 3.59 42.40
CA ASN A 20 9.16 4.74 42.45
C ASN A 20 9.86 6.05 42.87
N TYR A 21 11.10 6.28 42.42
CA TYR A 21 11.77 7.55 42.67
C TYR A 21 11.09 8.73 41.95
N ASP A 22 11.31 9.94 42.47
CA ASP A 22 10.84 11.19 41.88
C ASP A 22 11.78 11.65 40.75
N VAL A 23 11.19 12.12 39.64
CA VAL A 23 11.97 12.72 38.55
C VAL A 23 12.09 14.21 38.81
N VAL A 24 13.31 14.67 39.11
CA VAL A 24 13.55 16.06 39.50
C VAL A 24 13.90 16.89 38.26
N LYS A 25 13.02 17.82 37.89
CA LYS A 25 13.28 18.80 36.84
C LYS A 25 14.03 20.01 37.42
N ARG A 26 15.22 20.29 36.91
CA ARG A 26 16.01 21.47 37.27
C ARG A 26 16.33 22.31 36.03
N PRO A 27 15.73 23.51 35.90
CA PRO A 27 16.21 24.50 34.94
C PRO A 27 17.61 24.95 35.33
N VAL A 28 18.54 24.92 34.38
CA VAL A 28 19.93 25.33 34.59
C VAL A 28 20.36 26.32 33.51
N SER A 29 21.50 26.97 33.71
CA SER A 29 22.11 27.76 32.64
C SER A 29 22.61 26.86 31.51
N TRP A 30 22.71 27.42 30.29
CA TRP A 30 23.30 26.70 29.15
C TRP A 30 24.69 26.12 29.47
N GLN A 31 25.54 26.89 30.17
CA GLN A 31 26.89 26.47 30.53
C GLN A 31 26.86 25.29 31.53
N GLU A 32 26.01 25.34 32.55
CA GLU A 32 25.86 24.26 33.52
C GLU A 32 25.36 22.97 32.87
N ALA A 33 24.44 23.06 31.90
CA ALA A 33 24.00 21.90 31.12
C ALA A 33 25.15 21.32 30.29
N ARG A 34 25.92 22.16 29.59
CA ARG A 34 27.06 21.71 28.78
C ARG A 34 28.14 21.04 29.63
N ASP A 35 28.53 21.65 30.74
CA ASP A 35 29.53 21.10 31.67
C ASP A 35 29.07 19.75 32.25
N THR A 36 27.77 19.59 32.48
CA THR A 36 27.19 18.32 32.96
C THR A 36 27.39 17.20 31.93
N PHE A 37 27.11 17.45 30.65
CA PHE A 37 27.27 16.44 29.60
C PHE A 37 28.73 16.21 29.21
N GLU A 38 29.59 17.22 29.34
CA GLU A 38 31.04 17.07 29.15
C GLU A 38 31.64 16.14 30.21
N LYS A 39 31.32 16.34 31.50
CA LYS A 39 31.76 15.46 32.59
C LYS A 39 31.29 14.01 32.44
N ARG A 40 30.13 13.82 31.79
CA ARG A 40 29.55 12.49 31.52
C ARG A 40 30.03 11.88 30.20
N GLY A 41 30.77 12.62 29.38
CA GLY A 41 31.27 12.15 28.09
C GLY A 41 30.16 11.93 27.05
N GLU A 42 29.14 12.80 27.01
CA GLU A 42 27.96 12.69 26.14
C GLU A 42 28.02 13.65 24.93
N PRO A 43 28.79 13.34 23.87
CA PRO A 43 29.08 14.27 22.77
C PRO A 43 27.84 14.70 21.98
N TYR A 44 26.84 13.84 21.84
CA TYR A 44 25.61 14.17 21.12
C TYR A 44 24.75 15.21 21.86
N LYS A 45 24.74 15.18 23.20
CA LYS A 45 24.03 16.18 24.01
C LYS A 45 24.74 17.53 23.97
N MET A 46 26.08 17.53 23.98
CA MET A 46 26.88 18.74 23.76
C MET A 46 26.62 19.35 22.37
N ALA A 47 26.61 18.54 21.32
CA ALA A 47 26.32 19.01 19.96
C ALA A 47 24.92 19.65 19.84
N ILE A 48 23.89 19.05 20.47
CA ILE A 48 22.54 19.65 20.51
C ILE A 48 22.56 21.01 21.22
N LEU A 49 23.25 21.13 22.35
CA LEU A 49 23.38 22.40 23.08
C LEU A 49 24.11 23.46 22.26
N ASP A 50 25.22 23.10 21.63
CA ASP A 50 26.08 24.00 20.86
C ASP A 50 25.40 24.48 19.57
N GLU A 51 24.59 23.64 18.93
CA GLU A 51 24.04 23.94 17.60
C GLU A 51 22.57 24.36 17.60
N ASN A 52 21.77 23.94 18.58
CA ASN A 52 20.31 24.07 18.52
C ASN A 52 19.70 24.86 19.68
N ILE A 53 20.52 25.32 20.64
CA ILE A 53 20.04 26.01 21.84
C ILE A 53 20.83 27.30 22.02
N GLU A 54 20.13 28.42 22.11
CA GLU A 54 20.75 29.72 22.37
C GLU A 54 21.46 29.73 23.74
N ARG A 55 22.61 30.40 23.82
CA ARG A 55 23.41 30.48 25.06
C ARG A 55 22.69 31.18 26.22
N THR A 56 21.68 31.99 25.93
CA THR A 56 20.81 32.67 26.89
C THR A 56 19.68 31.77 27.40
N ALA A 57 19.44 30.61 26.78
CA ALA A 57 18.37 29.71 27.17
C ALA A 57 18.66 29.02 28.51
N THR A 58 17.59 28.57 29.16
CA THR A 58 17.61 27.83 30.42
C THR A 58 17.13 26.39 30.22
N PRO A 59 17.97 25.50 29.61
CA PRO A 59 17.59 24.12 29.39
C PRO A 59 17.25 23.41 30.72
N ALA A 60 16.26 22.52 30.67
CA ALA A 60 15.88 21.71 31.82
C ALA A 60 16.65 20.38 31.83
N LEU A 61 17.33 20.12 32.94
CA LEU A 61 17.89 18.81 33.25
C LEU A 61 16.87 18.00 34.05
N TYR A 62 16.62 16.78 33.61
CA TYR A 62 15.78 15.79 34.28
C TYR A 62 16.68 14.78 34.98
N HIS A 63 16.62 14.78 36.30
CA HIS A 63 17.39 13.87 37.14
C HIS A 63 16.56 12.63 37.46
N HIS A 64 17.10 11.48 37.09
CA HIS A 64 16.64 10.14 37.36
C HIS A 64 17.69 9.48 38.26
N GLU A 65 17.65 9.79 39.55
CA GLU A 65 18.69 9.43 40.52
C GLU A 65 20.09 9.86 40.04
N GLU A 66 20.99 8.93 39.72
CA GLU A 66 22.34 9.20 39.21
C GLU A 66 22.36 9.57 37.71
N TYR A 67 21.31 9.22 36.97
CA TYR A 67 21.19 9.50 35.55
C TYR A 67 20.61 10.90 35.34
N ILE A 68 21.16 11.63 34.37
CA ILE A 68 20.75 13.01 34.06
C ILE A 68 20.58 13.10 32.56
N ASP A 69 19.43 13.64 32.14
CA ASP A 69 19.14 13.89 30.73
C ASP A 69 18.60 15.31 30.51
N MET A 70 18.66 15.79 29.27
CA MET A 70 18.10 17.05 28.82
C MET A 70 16.99 16.76 27.80
N CYS A 71 15.82 17.35 28.07
CA CYS A 71 14.65 17.27 27.21
C CYS A 71 13.83 18.56 27.31
N ARG A 72 12.96 18.84 26.33
CA ARG A 72 11.95 19.91 26.44
C ARG A 72 10.80 19.51 27.39
N GLY A 73 10.51 18.21 27.49
CA GLY A 73 9.50 17.64 28.38
C GLY A 73 8.05 17.95 27.99
N PRO A 74 7.07 17.74 28.92
CA PRO A 74 7.25 17.30 30.31
C PRO A 74 7.58 15.80 30.46
N HIS A 75 8.13 15.42 31.63
CA HIS A 75 8.30 14.02 32.05
C HIS A 75 7.27 13.69 33.13
N VAL A 76 7.07 12.39 33.40
CA VAL A 76 6.30 11.95 34.57
C VAL A 76 6.96 12.48 35.86
N PRO A 77 6.18 12.84 36.90
CA PRO A 77 6.76 13.36 38.14
C PRO A 77 7.42 12.25 38.98
N ASN A 78 7.04 10.99 38.77
CA ASN A 78 7.50 9.86 39.56
C ASN A 78 7.48 8.57 38.71
N MET A 79 8.41 7.66 38.96
CA MET A 79 8.53 6.42 38.19
C MET A 79 7.39 5.40 38.38
N ARG A 80 6.50 5.60 39.36
CA ARG A 80 5.27 4.80 39.53
C ARG A 80 4.37 4.80 38.30
N PHE A 81 4.46 5.82 37.46
CA PHE A 81 3.69 5.93 36.21
C PHE A 81 4.32 5.16 35.04
N CYS A 82 5.50 4.56 35.21
CA CYS A 82 6.26 3.88 34.16
C CYS A 82 6.38 2.37 34.38
N HIS A 83 5.36 1.73 34.97
CA HIS A 83 5.39 0.27 35.25
C HIS A 83 4.95 -0.60 34.07
N HIS A 84 4.34 0.00 33.05
CA HIS A 84 3.72 -0.74 31.95
C HIS A 84 4.34 -0.35 30.61
N PHE A 85 5.51 -0.93 30.33
CA PHE A 85 6.21 -0.75 29.07
C PHE A 85 6.78 -2.08 28.55
N LYS A 86 7.13 -2.11 27.27
CA LYS A 86 7.78 -3.25 26.62
C LYS A 86 8.80 -2.74 25.60
N LEU A 87 10.03 -3.26 25.65
CA LEU A 87 11.02 -3.06 24.59
C LEU A 87 10.70 -3.98 23.41
N GLN A 88 10.88 -3.47 22.20
CA GLN A 88 10.45 -4.14 20.96
C GLN A 88 11.64 -4.62 20.15
N LYS A 89 12.22 -3.75 19.31
CA LYS A 89 13.26 -4.11 18.35
C LYS A 89 14.40 -3.10 18.35
N VAL A 90 15.56 -3.56 17.88
CA VAL A 90 16.73 -2.72 17.62
C VAL A 90 16.80 -2.41 16.13
N ALA A 91 17.10 -1.16 15.78
CA ALA A 91 17.42 -0.76 14.41
C ALA A 91 18.69 0.10 14.38
N GLY A 92 19.33 0.17 13.22
CA GLY A 92 20.36 1.18 12.96
C GLY A 92 19.71 2.54 12.67
N ALA A 93 20.32 3.61 13.15
CA ALA A 93 19.98 4.98 12.78
C ALA A 93 21.26 5.78 12.57
N TYR A 94 21.18 6.89 11.83
CA TYR A 94 22.32 7.78 11.65
C TYR A 94 22.04 9.12 12.32
N TRP A 95 23.09 9.75 12.86
CA TRP A 95 22.97 11.09 13.43
C TRP A 95 22.45 12.07 12.37
N ARG A 96 21.37 12.78 12.70
CA ARG A 96 20.63 13.68 11.78
C ARG A 96 20.15 13.03 10.47
N GLY A 97 20.09 11.71 10.41
CA GLY A 97 19.68 10.98 9.21
C GLY A 97 20.73 10.96 8.08
N ASP A 98 21.95 11.46 8.33
CA ASP A 98 23.03 11.46 7.33
C ASP A 98 23.88 10.19 7.46
N SER A 99 23.88 9.36 6.42
CA SER A 99 24.59 8.08 6.36
C SER A 99 26.12 8.21 6.43
N LYS A 100 26.68 9.42 6.25
CA LYS A 100 28.11 9.70 6.47
C LYS A 100 28.48 9.74 7.95
N ASN A 101 27.52 9.93 8.84
CA ASN A 101 27.76 9.95 10.28
C ASN A 101 27.88 8.55 10.88
N LYS A 102 28.35 8.48 12.13
CA LYS A 102 28.41 7.23 12.89
C LYS A 102 27.02 6.61 13.03
N MET A 103 26.92 5.31 12.73
CA MET A 103 25.70 4.54 12.96
C MET A 103 25.44 4.39 14.46
N LEU A 104 24.23 4.74 14.86
CA LEU A 104 23.65 4.65 16.20
C LEU A 104 22.73 3.43 16.31
N GLN A 105 22.56 2.93 17.54
CA GLN A 105 21.60 1.90 17.86
C GLN A 105 20.30 2.55 18.36
N ARG A 106 19.20 2.32 17.65
CA ARG A 106 17.87 2.79 18.03
C ARG A 106 17.08 1.63 18.66
N ILE A 107 16.65 1.82 19.90
CA ILE A 107 15.81 0.88 20.64
C ILE A 107 14.37 1.36 20.58
N TYR A 108 13.48 0.55 20.02
CA TYR A 108 12.05 0.83 20.04
C TYR A 108 11.40 0.24 21.28
N GLY A 109 10.43 0.96 21.84
CA GLY A 109 9.62 0.50 22.98
C GLY A 109 8.25 1.18 22.98
N THR A 110 7.34 0.64 23.77
CA THR A 110 5.98 1.16 23.97
C THR A 110 5.69 1.28 25.46
N ALA A 111 4.86 2.24 25.87
CA ALA A 111 4.41 2.41 27.25
C ALA A 111 2.92 2.78 27.28
N TRP A 112 2.20 2.32 28.31
CA TRP A 112 0.76 2.48 28.46
C TRP A 112 0.39 2.85 29.89
N ALA A 113 -0.81 3.39 30.09
CA ALA A 113 -1.26 3.83 31.41
C ALA A 113 -1.52 2.65 32.36
N ASP A 114 -1.95 1.51 31.82
CA ASP A 114 -2.25 0.30 32.58
C ASP A 114 -1.79 -0.98 31.86
N LYS A 115 -1.74 -2.08 32.62
CA LYS A 115 -1.35 -3.40 32.13
C LYS A 115 -2.29 -3.96 31.05
N LYS A 116 -3.58 -3.61 31.11
CA LYS A 116 -4.60 -4.13 30.18
C LYS A 116 -4.37 -3.54 28.79
N GLN A 117 -4.19 -2.23 28.68
CA GLN A 117 -3.87 -1.54 27.44
C GLN A 117 -2.57 -2.04 26.80
N LEU A 118 -1.53 -2.27 27.61
CA LEU A 118 -0.29 -2.87 27.11
C LEU A 118 -0.52 -4.27 26.54
N ALA A 119 -1.26 -5.12 27.25
CA ALA A 119 -1.56 -6.48 26.78
C ALA A 119 -2.38 -6.45 25.47
N GLU A 120 -3.41 -5.61 25.39
CA GLU A 120 -4.21 -5.41 24.16
C GLU A 120 -3.36 -4.90 23.00
N TYR A 121 -2.41 -3.99 23.25
CA TYR A 121 -1.47 -3.53 22.23
C TYR A 121 -0.53 -4.64 21.74
N LEU A 122 0.03 -5.43 22.66
CA LEU A 122 0.93 -6.54 22.30
C LEU A 122 0.19 -7.64 21.53
N GLN A 123 -1.05 -7.96 21.92
CA GLN A 123 -1.90 -8.89 21.17
C GLN A 123 -2.15 -8.39 19.73
N ARG A 124 -2.49 -7.11 19.56
CA ARG A 124 -2.67 -6.49 18.23
C ARG A 124 -1.41 -6.60 17.37
N LEU A 125 -0.23 -6.39 17.95
CA LEU A 125 1.04 -6.56 17.23
C LEU A 125 1.28 -8.02 16.81
N GLU A 126 0.95 -8.99 17.66
CA GLU A 126 1.08 -10.41 17.32
C GLU A 126 0.13 -10.81 16.19
N GLU A 127 -1.12 -10.33 16.23
CA GLU A 127 -2.09 -10.53 15.16
C GLU A 127 -1.63 -9.88 13.85
N ALA A 128 -1.10 -8.65 13.90
CA ALA A 128 -0.50 -7.98 12.75
C ALA A 128 0.68 -8.78 12.17
N ALA A 129 1.55 -9.31 13.02
CA ALA A 129 2.70 -10.10 12.59
C ALA A 129 2.31 -11.44 11.95
N LYS A 130 1.14 -12.01 12.28
CA LYS A 130 0.57 -13.20 11.62
C LYS A 130 0.01 -12.88 10.23
N ARG A 131 -0.41 -11.63 10.02
CA ARG A 131 -1.00 -11.12 8.78
C ARG A 131 0.02 -10.48 7.82
N ASP A 132 1.28 -10.38 8.22
CA ASP A 132 2.35 -9.80 7.41
C ASP A 132 2.44 -10.45 6.01
N HIS A 133 2.21 -9.65 4.97
CA HIS A 133 2.20 -10.09 3.57
C HIS A 133 3.53 -10.71 3.13
N ARG A 134 4.65 -10.44 3.80
CA ARG A 134 5.97 -11.03 3.48
C ARG A 134 6.06 -12.47 3.98
N ARG A 135 5.54 -12.73 5.19
CA ARG A 135 5.47 -14.07 5.75
C ARG A 135 4.46 -14.93 4.99
N ILE A 136 3.29 -14.36 4.72
CA ILE A 136 2.24 -15.03 3.95
C ILE A 136 2.68 -15.24 2.50
N GLY A 137 3.25 -14.22 1.85
CA GLY A 137 3.74 -14.31 0.48
C GLY A 137 4.75 -15.43 0.29
N LYS A 138 5.67 -15.60 1.25
CA LYS A 138 6.60 -16.74 1.27
C LYS A 138 5.90 -18.07 1.50
N ALA A 139 5.00 -18.16 2.48
CA ALA A 139 4.28 -19.41 2.79
C ALA A 139 3.36 -19.88 1.65
N LEU A 140 2.79 -18.94 0.90
CA LEU A 140 1.92 -19.20 -0.23
C LEU A 140 2.66 -19.19 -1.58
N ASP A 141 3.97 -19.00 -1.58
CA ASP A 141 4.81 -18.97 -2.80
C ASP A 141 4.33 -17.94 -3.84
N LEU A 142 3.97 -16.73 -3.37
CA LEU A 142 3.42 -15.67 -4.24
C LEU A 142 4.51 -14.89 -4.96
N TYR A 143 5.60 -14.57 -4.26
CA TYR A 143 6.69 -13.74 -4.77
C TYR A 143 7.93 -13.88 -3.88
N HIS A 144 9.05 -13.38 -4.39
CA HIS A 144 10.22 -13.07 -3.57
C HIS A 144 10.88 -11.74 -3.99
N MET A 145 11.88 -11.32 -3.20
CA MET A 145 12.77 -10.21 -3.49
C MET A 145 14.20 -10.67 -3.24
N GLN A 146 15.16 -10.11 -3.98
CA GLN A 146 16.57 -10.44 -3.89
C GLN A 146 17.44 -9.19 -4.09
N GLU A 147 18.72 -9.28 -3.70
CA GLU A 147 19.64 -8.14 -3.61
C GLU A 147 20.01 -7.56 -4.99
N GLU A 148 19.93 -8.37 -6.04
CA GLU A 148 20.22 -7.95 -7.42
C GLU A 148 19.17 -6.96 -7.96
N ALA A 149 17.97 -6.93 -7.39
CA ALA A 149 16.92 -5.97 -7.75
C ALA A 149 16.18 -5.45 -6.50
N PRO A 150 16.83 -4.62 -5.67
CA PRO A 150 16.25 -4.16 -4.40
C PRO A 150 14.93 -3.43 -4.63
N GLY A 151 13.89 -3.82 -3.91
CA GLY A 151 12.57 -3.19 -4.03
C GLY A 151 11.87 -3.47 -5.37
N MET A 152 12.30 -4.48 -6.13
CA MET A 152 11.60 -4.95 -7.32
C MET A 152 11.17 -6.41 -7.09
N VAL A 153 9.92 -6.70 -7.43
CA VAL A 153 9.26 -7.96 -7.06
C VAL A 153 9.50 -9.02 -8.12
N PHE A 154 9.96 -10.21 -7.72
CA PHE A 154 9.90 -11.40 -8.55
C PHE A 154 8.59 -12.13 -8.28
N TRP A 155 7.61 -11.90 -9.13
CA TRP A 155 6.31 -12.56 -9.04
C TRP A 155 6.41 -14.02 -9.47
N HIS A 156 5.94 -14.93 -8.61
CA HIS A 156 5.77 -16.34 -8.96
C HIS A 156 4.42 -16.53 -9.66
N ASN A 157 4.15 -17.74 -10.17
CA ASN A 157 2.89 -18.02 -10.87
C ASN A 157 1.64 -17.63 -10.05
N ASP A 158 1.61 -17.99 -8.78
CA ASP A 158 0.43 -17.79 -7.94
C ASP A 158 0.24 -16.30 -7.57
N GLY A 159 1.32 -15.57 -7.25
CA GLY A 159 1.22 -14.12 -7.06
C GLY A 159 0.90 -13.36 -8.34
N TRP A 160 1.49 -13.76 -9.47
CA TRP A 160 1.20 -13.17 -10.78
C TRP A 160 -0.23 -13.45 -11.25
N THR A 161 -0.82 -14.56 -10.84
CA THR A 161 -2.23 -14.84 -11.09
C THR A 161 -3.12 -13.82 -10.40
N ILE A 162 -2.89 -13.56 -9.10
CA ILE A 162 -3.63 -12.50 -8.36
C ILE A 162 -3.47 -11.14 -9.06
N PHE A 163 -2.24 -10.80 -9.46
CA PHE A 163 -1.94 -9.57 -10.19
C PHE A 163 -2.79 -9.44 -11.46
N ARG A 164 -2.81 -10.46 -12.31
CA ARG A 164 -3.58 -10.45 -13.57
C ARG A 164 -5.09 -10.43 -13.36
N GLU A 165 -5.60 -11.08 -12.31
CA GLU A 165 -7.02 -11.03 -11.96
C GLU A 165 -7.44 -9.61 -11.52
N LEU A 166 -6.59 -8.91 -10.77
CA LEU A 166 -6.80 -7.51 -10.41
C LEU A 166 -6.79 -6.60 -11.64
N GLU A 167 -5.82 -6.76 -12.55
CA GLU A 167 -5.84 -5.99 -13.79
C GLU A 167 -7.11 -6.27 -14.61
N THR A 168 -7.50 -7.54 -14.75
CA THR A 168 -8.69 -7.93 -15.51
C THR A 168 -9.93 -7.31 -14.89
N PHE A 169 -10.06 -7.33 -13.57
CA PHE A 169 -11.15 -6.68 -12.86
C PHE A 169 -11.16 -5.16 -13.07
N VAL A 170 -10.02 -4.49 -12.94
CA VAL A 170 -9.94 -3.05 -13.19
C VAL A 170 -10.27 -2.76 -14.65
N ARG A 171 -9.83 -3.55 -15.63
CA ARG A 171 -10.20 -3.41 -17.05
C ARG A 171 -11.70 -3.53 -17.29
N THR A 172 -12.43 -4.38 -16.55
CA THR A 172 -13.90 -4.39 -16.65
C THR A 172 -14.49 -3.07 -16.17
N LYS A 173 -13.98 -2.52 -15.07
CA LYS A 173 -14.40 -1.22 -14.55
C LYS A 173 -13.99 -0.06 -15.47
N LEU A 174 -12.83 -0.09 -16.10
CA LEU A 174 -12.44 0.91 -17.10
C LEU A 174 -13.45 0.99 -18.24
N LYS A 175 -13.96 -0.15 -18.72
CA LYS A 175 -15.01 -0.19 -19.75
C LYS A 175 -16.35 0.35 -19.26
N GLU A 176 -16.75 0.00 -18.03
CA GLU A 176 -18.00 0.49 -17.41
C GLU A 176 -18.00 2.03 -17.22
N TYR A 177 -16.83 2.63 -17.04
CA TYR A 177 -16.65 4.07 -16.82
C TYR A 177 -16.03 4.79 -18.05
N ASP A 178 -16.10 4.19 -19.24
CA ASP A 178 -15.69 4.77 -20.53
C ASP A 178 -14.23 5.28 -20.58
N TYR A 179 -13.29 4.52 -20.02
CA TYR A 179 -11.86 4.76 -20.16
C TYR A 179 -11.27 4.02 -21.37
N GLN A 180 -10.34 4.68 -22.05
CA GLN A 180 -9.55 4.10 -23.12
C GLN A 180 -8.20 3.65 -22.56
N GLU A 181 -7.89 2.36 -22.62
CA GLU A 181 -6.61 1.83 -22.19
C GLU A 181 -5.53 2.13 -23.25
N VAL A 182 -4.43 2.76 -22.84
CA VAL A 182 -3.30 3.17 -23.68
C VAL A 182 -1.98 2.66 -23.10
N LYS A 183 -0.89 2.75 -23.87
CA LYS A 183 0.45 2.38 -23.41
C LYS A 183 1.48 3.42 -23.82
N GLY A 184 2.01 4.15 -22.84
CA GLY A 184 3.16 5.04 -23.05
C GLY A 184 4.50 4.28 -23.03
N PRO A 185 5.56 4.83 -23.63
CA PRO A 185 6.92 4.28 -23.54
C PRO A 185 7.38 4.11 -22.09
N PHE A 186 8.21 3.10 -21.84
CA PHE A 186 8.78 2.83 -20.52
C PHE A 186 9.83 3.88 -20.09
N MET A 187 10.55 4.42 -21.06
CA MET A 187 11.66 5.35 -20.87
C MET A 187 11.52 6.50 -21.85
N MET A 188 11.78 7.72 -21.37
CA MET A 188 11.60 8.95 -22.14
C MET A 188 12.80 9.86 -21.97
N ASP A 189 13.10 10.63 -23.02
CA ASP A 189 14.22 11.59 -23.07
C ASP A 189 14.10 12.60 -21.92
N ARG A 190 15.24 12.90 -21.27
CA ARG A 190 15.35 13.88 -20.17
C ARG A 190 14.64 15.20 -20.49
N VAL A 191 14.70 15.66 -21.74
CA VAL A 191 14.07 16.92 -22.19
C VAL A 191 12.57 16.95 -21.88
N LEU A 192 11.88 15.81 -21.94
CA LEU A 192 10.45 15.76 -21.59
C LEU A 192 10.25 16.09 -20.12
N TRP A 193 11.05 15.51 -19.22
CA TRP A 193 10.95 15.70 -17.78
C TRP A 193 11.34 17.11 -17.33
N GLU A 194 12.25 17.76 -18.07
CA GLU A 194 12.60 19.17 -17.84
C GLU A 194 11.44 20.10 -18.20
N LYS A 195 10.76 19.87 -19.33
CA LYS A 195 9.58 20.66 -19.74
C LYS A 195 8.44 20.56 -18.72
N THR A 196 8.21 19.36 -18.19
CA THR A 196 7.14 19.14 -17.21
C THR A 196 7.46 19.68 -15.82
N GLY A 197 8.70 20.09 -15.55
CA GLY A 197 9.14 20.51 -14.21
C GLY A 197 9.48 19.34 -13.27
N HIS A 198 9.36 18.10 -13.73
CA HIS A 198 9.62 16.91 -12.92
C HIS A 198 11.11 16.70 -12.69
N TRP A 199 11.94 17.10 -13.65
CA TRP A 199 13.40 17.00 -13.47
C TRP A 199 13.87 17.83 -12.28
N GLN A 200 13.39 19.07 -12.13
CA GLN A 200 13.81 19.96 -11.05
C GLN A 200 13.32 19.52 -9.67
N ASN A 201 12.16 18.86 -9.61
CA ASN A 201 11.50 18.50 -8.35
C ASN A 201 11.64 17.02 -7.96
N TYR A 202 12.02 16.14 -8.91
CA TYR A 202 11.93 14.69 -8.75
C TYR A 202 13.14 13.90 -9.29
N ALA A 203 14.14 14.55 -9.89
CA ALA A 203 15.28 13.85 -10.51
C ALA A 203 16.04 12.94 -9.53
N ASP A 204 16.19 13.34 -8.27
CA ASP A 204 16.86 12.53 -7.24
C ASP A 204 16.18 11.17 -6.99
N LEU A 205 14.88 11.08 -7.33
CA LEU A 205 14.05 9.88 -7.22
C LEU A 205 13.82 9.19 -8.57
N MET A 206 14.53 9.56 -9.63
CA MET A 206 14.43 8.93 -10.95
C MET A 206 15.63 8.02 -11.23
N PHE A 207 15.38 6.91 -11.91
CA PHE A 207 16.46 6.13 -12.51
C PHE A 207 16.76 6.69 -13.90
N THR A 208 18.04 6.95 -14.16
CA THR A 208 18.51 7.47 -15.45
C THR A 208 19.43 6.49 -16.15
N THR A 209 19.50 6.62 -17.47
CA THR A 209 20.46 5.90 -18.30
C THR A 209 20.81 6.78 -19.50
N GLN A 210 21.83 6.37 -20.25
CA GLN A 210 22.30 7.10 -21.41
C GLN A 210 22.43 6.14 -22.59
N SER A 211 22.05 6.61 -23.77
CA SER A 211 22.25 5.91 -25.04
C SER A 211 22.58 6.94 -26.10
N GLU A 212 23.66 6.68 -26.85
CA GLU A 212 24.24 7.66 -27.78
C GLU A 212 24.51 9.00 -27.07
N ASN A 213 24.10 10.11 -27.67
CA ASN A 213 24.25 11.46 -27.11
C ASN A 213 22.99 11.94 -26.36
N ARG A 214 22.19 11.01 -25.81
CA ARG A 214 20.93 11.32 -25.12
C ARG A 214 20.89 10.69 -23.73
N GLU A 215 20.37 11.47 -22.79
CA GLU A 215 20.03 11.00 -21.45
C GLU A 215 18.53 10.70 -21.38
N TYR A 216 18.22 9.57 -20.78
CA TYR A 216 16.86 9.09 -20.62
C TYR A 216 16.58 8.84 -19.15
N ALA A 217 15.31 8.95 -18.77
CA ALA A 217 14.85 8.51 -17.48
C ALA A 217 13.77 7.43 -17.64
N ILE A 218 13.88 6.38 -16.83
CA ILE A 218 12.81 5.41 -16.64
C ILE A 218 11.66 6.16 -15.98
N LYS A 219 10.44 6.02 -16.50
CA LYS A 219 9.32 6.85 -16.07
C LYS A 219 9.00 6.63 -14.57
N PRO A 220 8.95 7.68 -13.74
CA PRO A 220 8.44 7.59 -12.37
C PRO A 220 6.90 7.72 -12.29
N MET A 221 6.26 8.06 -13.42
CA MET A 221 4.82 8.27 -13.60
C MET A 221 4.45 8.30 -15.09
N ASN A 222 3.16 8.13 -15.42
CA ASN A 222 2.70 7.99 -16.81
C ASN A 222 2.24 9.31 -17.46
N CYS A 223 1.89 10.31 -16.65
CA CYS A 223 1.25 11.56 -17.07
C CYS A 223 1.88 12.22 -18.31
N PRO A 224 3.21 12.44 -18.38
CA PRO A 224 3.81 13.09 -19.55
C PRO A 224 3.56 12.33 -20.86
N GLY A 225 3.58 10.99 -20.81
CA GLY A 225 3.29 10.14 -21.96
C GLY A 225 1.82 10.24 -22.40
N HIS A 226 0.88 10.28 -21.46
CA HIS A 226 -0.56 10.43 -21.77
C HIS A 226 -0.86 11.79 -22.38
N VAL A 227 -0.19 12.86 -21.94
CA VAL A 227 -0.28 14.18 -22.60
C VAL A 227 0.26 14.13 -24.03
N GLN A 228 1.36 13.41 -24.30
CA GLN A 228 1.84 13.25 -25.68
C GLN A 228 0.84 12.50 -26.58
N ILE A 229 0.11 11.52 -26.02
CA ILE A 229 -0.97 10.82 -26.74
C ILE A 229 -2.14 11.78 -27.00
N PHE A 230 -2.56 12.57 -26.00
CA PHE A 230 -3.61 13.58 -26.16
C PHE A 230 -3.28 14.59 -27.27
N ASN A 231 -2.01 15.02 -27.34
CA ASN A 231 -1.51 15.96 -28.34
C ASN A 231 -1.58 15.44 -29.78
N GLN A 232 -1.76 14.13 -29.99
CA GLN A 232 -1.91 13.58 -31.35
C GLN A 232 -3.31 13.84 -31.89
N GLY A 233 -3.38 14.64 -32.96
CA GLY A 233 -4.63 15.00 -33.63
C GLY A 233 -5.37 16.16 -32.95
N LEU A 234 -6.26 16.82 -33.71
CA LEU A 234 -7.08 17.92 -33.20
C LEU A 234 -8.16 17.40 -32.23
N LYS A 235 -8.44 18.15 -31.16
CA LYS A 235 -9.52 17.86 -30.21
C LYS A 235 -10.51 19.01 -30.19
N SER A 236 -11.80 18.71 -30.22
CA SER A 236 -12.90 19.64 -30.01
C SER A 236 -13.37 19.56 -28.55
N TYR A 237 -13.98 20.63 -28.04
CA TYR A 237 -14.67 20.60 -26.74
C TYR A 237 -15.73 19.49 -26.66
N ARG A 238 -16.28 19.07 -27.81
CA ARG A 238 -17.25 17.96 -27.92
C ARG A 238 -16.64 16.58 -27.72
N ASP A 239 -15.33 16.46 -27.90
CA ASP A 239 -14.61 15.21 -27.68
C ASP A 239 -14.28 15.02 -26.19
N LEU A 240 -14.35 16.10 -25.39
CA LEU A 240 -14.07 16.07 -23.96
C LEU A 240 -15.33 15.67 -23.17
N PRO A 241 -15.19 14.84 -22.12
CA PRO A 241 -13.95 14.40 -21.50
C PRO A 241 -13.29 13.21 -22.20
N ILE A 242 -11.96 13.23 -22.34
CA ILE A 242 -11.16 12.09 -22.80
C ILE A 242 -10.51 11.43 -21.60
N ARG A 243 -10.83 10.15 -21.38
CA ARG A 243 -10.34 9.37 -20.24
C ARG A 243 -9.33 8.33 -20.72
N MET A 244 -8.06 8.50 -20.37
CA MET A 244 -6.99 7.56 -20.72
C MET A 244 -6.55 6.80 -19.49
N ALA A 245 -6.42 5.48 -19.57
CA ALA A 245 -5.91 4.64 -18.50
C ALA A 245 -4.72 3.80 -18.96
N GLU A 246 -3.80 3.47 -18.06
CA GLU A 246 -2.68 2.58 -18.33
C GLU A 246 -2.32 1.81 -17.05
N PHE A 247 -2.12 0.49 -17.16
CA PHE A 247 -1.35 -0.26 -16.18
C PHE A 247 0.14 0.08 -16.37
N GLY A 248 0.51 1.22 -15.78
CA GLY A 248 1.77 1.88 -16.05
C GLY A 248 2.87 1.37 -15.13
N SER A 249 3.78 0.57 -15.69
CA SER A 249 5.00 0.15 -15.00
C SER A 249 5.96 1.33 -14.89
N CYS A 250 6.16 1.79 -13.66
CA CYS A 250 6.93 2.97 -13.29
C CYS A 250 8.03 2.59 -12.30
N HIS A 251 9.08 3.41 -12.25
CA HIS A 251 10.19 3.22 -11.31
C HIS A 251 10.54 4.50 -10.57
N ARG A 252 10.74 4.38 -9.25
CA ARG A 252 11.22 5.45 -8.38
C ARG A 252 12.45 4.98 -7.61
N ASN A 253 13.50 5.77 -7.59
CA ASN A 253 14.75 5.49 -6.87
C ASN A 253 14.61 5.76 -5.37
N GLU A 254 13.67 5.04 -4.75
CA GLU A 254 13.42 5.11 -3.32
C GLU A 254 14.68 4.73 -2.52
N PRO A 255 14.99 5.40 -1.40
CA PRO A 255 16.10 5.01 -0.53
C PRO A 255 15.96 3.55 -0.08
N SER A 256 17.04 2.77 -0.11
CA SER A 256 16.98 1.33 0.23
C SER A 256 16.40 1.06 1.62
N GLY A 257 16.64 1.95 2.59
CA GLY A 257 16.11 1.85 3.95
C GLY A 257 14.60 2.12 4.09
N SER A 258 13.94 2.67 3.07
CA SER A 258 12.49 2.90 3.07
C SER A 258 11.69 1.72 2.47
N LEU A 259 12.36 0.80 1.78
CA LEU A 259 11.71 -0.33 1.11
C LEU A 259 11.07 -1.29 2.11
N HIS A 260 9.86 -1.74 1.82
CA HIS A 260 9.10 -2.60 2.73
C HIS A 260 8.18 -3.57 2.00
N GLY A 261 8.70 -4.76 1.69
CA GLY A 261 7.92 -5.80 1.00
C GLY A 261 7.19 -5.22 -0.22
N LEU A 262 5.90 -5.49 -0.34
CA LEU A 262 5.06 -4.93 -1.40
C LEU A 262 4.52 -3.52 -1.07
N MET A 263 4.63 -3.04 0.17
CA MET A 263 4.04 -1.76 0.57
C MET A 263 4.82 -0.55 0.06
N ARG A 264 6.14 -0.70 -0.12
CA ARG A 264 7.02 0.34 -0.67
C ARG A 264 8.13 -0.29 -1.49
N VAL A 265 8.04 -0.10 -2.81
CA VAL A 265 8.86 -0.73 -3.84
C VAL A 265 9.45 0.34 -4.77
N ARG A 266 10.52 -0.01 -5.48
CA ARG A 266 11.13 0.83 -6.52
C ARG A 266 10.46 0.65 -7.87
N GLY A 267 10.11 -0.59 -8.23
CA GLY A 267 9.35 -0.91 -9.43
C GLY A 267 7.90 -1.23 -9.09
N PHE A 268 6.96 -0.55 -9.73
CA PHE A 268 5.54 -0.72 -9.46
C PHE A 268 4.67 -0.47 -10.68
N THR A 269 3.47 -1.05 -10.70
CA THR A 269 2.48 -0.86 -11.75
C THR A 269 1.22 -0.25 -11.15
N GLN A 270 0.87 0.96 -11.57
CA GLN A 270 -0.36 1.61 -11.10
C GLN A 270 -1.51 1.41 -12.08
N ASP A 271 -2.74 1.35 -11.58
CA ASP A 271 -3.96 1.49 -12.36
C ASP A 271 -4.23 2.97 -12.73
N ASP A 272 -3.19 3.60 -13.28
CA ASP A 272 -3.09 5.03 -13.50
C ASP A 272 -4.02 5.49 -14.63
N ALA A 273 -4.56 6.69 -14.50
CA ALA A 273 -5.39 7.28 -15.53
C ALA A 273 -5.35 8.80 -15.48
N HIS A 274 -5.53 9.39 -16.65
CA HIS A 274 -5.55 10.83 -16.87
C HIS A 274 -6.79 11.20 -17.67
N ILE A 275 -7.62 12.05 -17.07
CA ILE A 275 -8.83 12.59 -17.71
C ILE A 275 -8.53 14.00 -18.18
N PHE A 276 -8.72 14.25 -19.46
CA PHE A 276 -8.65 15.59 -20.05
C PHE A 276 -10.07 16.12 -20.18
N CYS A 277 -10.39 17.20 -19.50
CA CYS A 277 -11.74 17.78 -19.49
C CYS A 277 -11.70 19.31 -19.53
N THR A 278 -12.84 19.94 -19.76
CA THR A 278 -12.98 21.39 -19.58
C THR A 278 -13.08 21.75 -18.09
N GLU A 279 -12.95 23.03 -17.74
CA GLU A 279 -13.11 23.47 -16.35
C GLU A 279 -14.52 23.18 -15.81
N GLU A 280 -15.55 23.30 -16.65
CA GLU A 280 -16.95 23.05 -16.29
C GLU A 280 -17.24 21.57 -16.02
N GLN A 281 -16.42 20.66 -16.57
CA GLN A 281 -16.57 19.21 -16.43
C GLN A 281 -15.86 18.63 -15.19
N ILE A 282 -15.04 19.42 -14.49
CA ILE A 282 -14.23 18.95 -13.35
C ILE A 282 -15.09 18.26 -12.29
N GLU A 283 -16.19 18.90 -11.87
CA GLU A 283 -17.01 18.38 -10.79
C GLU A 283 -17.62 17.02 -11.16
N SER A 284 -18.21 16.89 -12.35
CA SER A 284 -18.79 15.63 -12.81
C SER A 284 -17.75 14.50 -12.93
N GLU A 285 -16.54 14.81 -13.39
CA GLU A 285 -15.49 13.81 -13.55
C GLU A 285 -14.87 13.37 -12.22
N VAL A 286 -14.69 14.29 -11.26
CA VAL A 286 -14.29 13.95 -9.88
C VAL A 286 -15.34 13.05 -9.22
N ILE A 287 -16.63 13.36 -9.40
CA ILE A 287 -17.74 12.53 -8.89
C ILE A 287 -17.71 11.13 -9.50
N SER A 288 -17.48 11.04 -10.82
CA SER A 288 -17.36 9.75 -11.51
C SER A 288 -16.19 8.92 -10.94
N CYS A 289 -15.04 9.55 -10.68
CA CYS A 289 -13.90 8.90 -10.03
C CYS A 289 -14.24 8.41 -8.63
N ILE A 290 -14.88 9.25 -7.80
CA ILE A 290 -15.31 8.88 -6.44
C ILE A 290 -16.22 7.64 -6.49
N LYS A 291 -17.22 7.62 -7.38
CA LYS A 291 -18.12 6.46 -7.54
C LYS A 291 -17.35 5.20 -7.91
N MET A 292 -16.40 5.32 -8.86
CA MET A 292 -15.54 4.22 -9.26
C MET A 292 -14.69 3.69 -8.10
N VAL A 293 -14.17 4.57 -7.24
CA VAL A 293 -13.41 4.20 -6.03
C VAL A 293 -14.26 3.33 -5.10
N TYR A 294 -15.45 3.81 -4.72
CA TYR A 294 -16.33 3.09 -3.79
C TYR A 294 -16.85 1.75 -4.38
N ASP A 295 -17.21 1.73 -5.66
CA ASP A 295 -17.62 0.52 -6.38
C ASP A 295 -16.51 -0.55 -6.32
N ILE A 296 -15.27 -0.18 -6.69
CA ILE A 296 -14.12 -1.08 -6.65
C ILE A 296 -13.83 -1.56 -5.22
N TYR A 297 -13.80 -0.66 -4.24
CA TYR A 297 -13.48 -1.02 -2.86
C TYR A 297 -14.52 -1.91 -2.19
N SER A 298 -15.81 -1.69 -2.49
CA SER A 298 -16.89 -2.53 -1.99
C SER A 298 -16.76 -3.99 -2.46
N THR A 299 -16.21 -4.22 -3.66
CA THR A 299 -15.95 -5.56 -4.20
C THR A 299 -14.94 -6.35 -3.37
N PHE A 300 -14.03 -5.66 -2.66
CA PHE A 300 -13.06 -6.28 -1.74
C PHE A 300 -13.56 -6.30 -0.29
N GLY A 301 -14.74 -5.73 0.00
CA GLY A 301 -15.30 -5.67 1.35
C GLY A 301 -14.82 -4.49 2.19
N PHE A 302 -14.10 -3.52 1.59
CA PHE A 302 -13.71 -2.30 2.30
C PHE A 302 -14.90 -1.35 2.37
N THR A 303 -15.44 -1.18 3.58
CA THR A 303 -16.59 -0.30 3.87
C THR A 303 -16.21 0.97 4.62
N ASN A 304 -15.06 0.97 5.30
CA ASN A 304 -14.56 2.10 6.08
C ASN A 304 -13.43 2.80 5.32
N ILE A 305 -13.77 3.90 4.65
CA ILE A 305 -12.87 4.68 3.79
C ILE A 305 -12.79 6.08 4.37
N ALA A 306 -11.60 6.46 4.85
CA ALA A 306 -11.32 7.83 5.26
C ALA A 306 -10.94 8.66 4.03
N VAL A 307 -11.60 9.81 3.86
CA VAL A 307 -11.35 10.72 2.75
C VAL A 307 -10.55 11.92 3.27
N LYS A 308 -9.47 12.27 2.59
CA LYS A 308 -8.62 13.40 2.96
C LYS A 308 -8.43 14.34 1.77
N LEU A 309 -8.46 15.65 2.00
CA LEU A 309 -8.18 16.68 1.01
C LEU A 309 -6.82 17.31 1.31
N SER A 310 -5.82 16.97 0.50
CA SER A 310 -4.47 17.50 0.64
C SER A 310 -4.31 18.80 -0.15
N THR A 311 -3.95 19.89 0.53
CA THR A 311 -3.86 21.25 -0.03
C THR A 311 -2.42 21.65 -0.36
N ARG A 312 -2.24 22.86 -0.89
CA ARG A 312 -0.98 23.34 -1.46
C ARG A 312 0.25 23.15 -0.54
N PRO A 313 1.35 22.56 -1.06
CA PRO A 313 2.64 22.52 -0.36
C PRO A 313 3.39 23.85 -0.48
N GLU A 314 4.46 24.01 0.31
CA GLU A 314 5.36 25.17 0.23
C GLU A 314 6.03 25.26 -1.16
N ASN A 315 6.59 24.15 -1.64
CA ASN A 315 7.20 24.05 -2.97
C ASN A 315 6.16 23.59 -4.00
N ARG A 316 5.71 24.51 -4.86
CA ARG A 316 4.66 24.26 -5.85
C ARG A 316 4.84 25.04 -7.15
N ILE A 317 4.15 24.58 -8.19
CA ILE A 317 4.03 25.20 -9.50
C ILE A 317 2.67 25.88 -9.61
N GLY A 318 2.62 27.01 -10.31
CA GLY A 318 1.41 27.80 -10.53
C GLY A 318 1.20 28.90 -9.50
N ASP A 319 0.28 29.81 -9.79
CA ASP A 319 -0.05 30.94 -8.92
C ASP A 319 -1.12 30.58 -7.87
N ASP A 320 -1.33 31.49 -6.91
CA ASP A 320 -2.32 31.30 -5.84
C ASP A 320 -3.74 31.18 -6.37
N ALA A 321 -4.08 31.92 -7.43
CA ALA A 321 -5.40 31.88 -8.02
C ALA A 321 -5.71 30.52 -8.67
N MET A 322 -4.72 29.87 -9.29
CA MET A 322 -4.84 28.51 -9.81
C MET A 322 -5.10 27.52 -8.68
N TRP A 323 -4.36 27.63 -7.58
CA TRP A 323 -4.52 26.75 -6.43
C TRP A 323 -5.84 26.96 -5.70
N ASP A 324 -6.29 28.21 -5.53
CA ASP A 324 -7.59 28.54 -4.96
C ASP A 324 -8.72 27.89 -5.77
N ARG A 325 -8.63 27.95 -7.11
CA ARG A 325 -9.60 27.30 -8.01
C ARG A 325 -9.56 25.78 -7.87
N ALA A 326 -8.38 25.17 -7.85
CA ALA A 326 -8.22 23.72 -7.76
C ALA A 326 -8.74 23.15 -6.41
N GLU A 327 -8.34 23.77 -5.30
CA GLU A 327 -8.76 23.37 -3.95
C GLU A 327 -10.27 23.53 -3.78
N LYS A 328 -10.83 24.65 -4.24
CA LYS A 328 -12.27 24.89 -4.23
C LYS A 328 -13.04 23.88 -5.09
N GLY A 329 -12.50 23.50 -6.25
CA GLY A 329 -13.08 22.48 -7.13
C GLY A 329 -13.23 21.13 -6.42
N LEU A 330 -12.15 20.64 -5.80
CA LEU A 330 -12.18 19.38 -5.04
C LEU A 330 -13.09 19.47 -3.81
N ALA A 331 -12.99 20.55 -3.03
CA ALA A 331 -13.82 20.74 -1.84
C ALA A 331 -15.32 20.81 -2.15
N ASN A 332 -15.69 21.43 -3.28
CA ASN A 332 -17.07 21.47 -3.75
C ASN A 332 -17.55 20.08 -4.18
N ALA A 333 -16.75 19.34 -4.94
CA ALA A 333 -17.09 17.98 -5.34
C ALA A 333 -17.33 17.07 -4.11
N LEU A 334 -16.49 17.16 -3.07
CA LEU A 334 -16.68 16.41 -1.82
C LEU A 334 -17.96 16.81 -1.09
N ARG A 335 -18.18 18.12 -0.89
CA ARG A 335 -19.35 18.66 -0.17
C ARG A 335 -20.66 18.35 -0.87
N ASN A 336 -20.73 18.52 -2.18
CA ASN A 336 -21.94 18.30 -2.96
C ASN A 336 -22.36 16.81 -3.01
N ASN A 337 -21.45 15.90 -2.67
CA ASN A 337 -21.71 14.47 -2.58
C ASN A 337 -21.87 13.97 -1.14
N GLY A 338 -21.93 14.87 -0.17
CA GLY A 338 -22.13 14.54 1.24
C GLY A 338 -21.00 13.70 1.85
N LEU A 339 -19.78 13.81 1.31
CA LEU A 339 -18.62 13.11 1.85
C LEU A 339 -17.98 13.92 2.97
N GLU A 340 -17.83 13.30 4.13
CA GLU A 340 -16.99 13.83 5.21
C GLU A 340 -15.52 13.65 4.83
N TYR A 341 -14.70 14.67 5.07
CA TYR A 341 -13.28 14.64 4.77
C TYR A 341 -12.45 15.45 5.76
N GLU A 342 -11.20 15.05 5.94
CA GLU A 342 -10.20 15.78 6.71
C GLU A 342 -9.30 16.62 5.79
N ILE A 343 -8.93 17.83 6.21
CA ILE A 343 -7.96 18.66 5.47
C ILE A 343 -6.55 18.29 5.91
N GLN A 344 -5.66 18.07 4.93
CA GLN A 344 -4.23 17.89 5.14
C GLN A 344 -3.47 19.06 4.54
N GLU A 345 -3.11 20.02 5.39
CA GLU A 345 -2.36 21.20 4.98
C GLU A 345 -0.95 20.84 4.52
N GLY A 346 -0.57 21.28 3.31
CA GLY A 346 0.79 21.10 2.80
C GLY A 346 1.09 19.76 2.15
N GLU A 347 0.14 18.83 2.10
CA GLU A 347 0.35 17.44 1.63
C GLU A 347 -0.01 17.22 0.15
N GLY A 348 -0.46 18.26 -0.56
CA GLY A 348 -0.72 18.23 -2.01
C GLY A 348 0.56 17.99 -2.82
N ALA A 349 0.44 17.50 -4.06
CA ALA A 349 1.63 17.41 -4.90
C ALA A 349 2.03 18.78 -5.44
N PHE A 350 3.27 18.92 -5.90
CA PHE A 350 3.79 20.20 -6.38
C PHE A 350 3.01 20.81 -7.55
N TYR A 351 2.19 20.02 -8.27
CA TYR A 351 1.39 20.45 -9.43
C TYR A 351 -0.13 20.54 -9.16
N GLY A 352 -0.60 20.21 -7.95
CA GLY A 352 -2.00 20.43 -7.59
C GLY A 352 -2.52 19.66 -6.37
N PRO A 353 -3.72 20.02 -5.86
CA PRO A 353 -4.34 19.40 -4.69
C PRO A 353 -4.93 18.03 -5.06
N LYS A 354 -5.17 17.19 -4.05
CA LYS A 354 -5.66 15.82 -4.25
C LYS A 354 -6.65 15.40 -3.18
N ILE A 355 -7.61 14.57 -3.59
CA ILE A 355 -8.44 13.76 -2.71
C ILE A 355 -7.74 12.42 -2.53
N GLU A 356 -7.51 12.01 -1.30
CA GLU A 356 -6.95 10.72 -0.93
C GLU A 356 -8.01 9.84 -0.31
N PHE A 357 -8.02 8.56 -0.68
CA PHE A 357 -8.89 7.54 -0.11
C PHE A 357 -8.02 6.55 0.68
N ALA A 358 -8.13 6.61 2.00
CA ALA A 358 -7.43 5.71 2.91
C ALA A 358 -8.36 4.58 3.34
N LEU A 359 -8.00 3.35 2.97
CA LEU A 359 -8.67 2.13 3.40
C LEU A 359 -8.29 1.82 4.84
N ARG A 360 -9.28 1.59 5.70
CA ARG A 360 -9.03 1.02 7.02
C ARG A 360 -9.12 -0.51 6.95
N ASP A 361 -8.02 -1.18 7.28
CA ASP A 361 -7.98 -2.65 7.31
C ASP A 361 -8.62 -3.23 8.59
N CYS A 362 -8.76 -4.55 8.64
CA CYS A 362 -9.31 -5.30 9.77
C CYS A 362 -8.52 -5.13 11.10
N LEU A 363 -7.33 -4.53 11.07
CA LEU A 363 -6.52 -4.20 12.25
C LEU A 363 -6.61 -2.71 12.62
N GLY A 364 -7.41 -1.94 11.90
CA GLY A 364 -7.59 -0.50 12.11
C GLY A 364 -6.49 0.38 11.52
N ARG A 365 -5.58 -0.17 10.71
CA ARG A 365 -4.51 0.59 10.04
C ARG A 365 -5.06 1.26 8.79
N GLU A 366 -4.58 2.47 8.51
CA GLU A 366 -4.96 3.23 7.32
C GLU A 366 -3.95 3.06 6.20
N TRP A 367 -4.45 2.69 5.02
CA TRP A 367 -3.67 2.54 3.81
C TRP A 367 -4.23 3.47 2.74
N GLN A 368 -3.51 4.55 2.44
CA GLN A 368 -3.81 5.38 1.28
C GLN A 368 -3.71 4.54 0.00
N CYS A 369 -4.79 4.40 -0.75
CA CYS A 369 -4.79 3.70 -2.03
C CYS A 369 -5.21 4.65 -3.14
N GLY A 370 -6.47 5.04 -3.13
CA GLY A 370 -7.08 5.84 -4.16
C GLY A 370 -6.61 7.27 -4.07
N THR A 371 -6.45 7.91 -5.22
CA THR A 371 -6.14 9.34 -5.29
C THR A 371 -6.83 9.93 -6.52
N VAL A 372 -7.42 11.11 -6.35
CA VAL A 372 -7.96 11.93 -7.44
C VAL A 372 -7.35 13.32 -7.31
N GLN A 373 -6.58 13.73 -8.30
CA GLN A 373 -5.74 14.92 -8.24
C GLN A 373 -6.02 15.84 -9.42
N LEU A 374 -6.21 17.13 -9.16
CA LEU A 374 -6.38 18.13 -10.20
C LEU A 374 -5.05 18.78 -10.58
N ASP A 375 -4.76 18.82 -11.87
CA ASP A 375 -3.57 19.44 -12.45
C ASP A 375 -3.96 20.44 -13.55
N PHE A 376 -3.65 21.71 -13.29
CA PHE A 376 -3.82 22.83 -14.22
C PHE A 376 -2.51 23.21 -14.92
N ALA A 377 -1.38 22.66 -14.50
CA ALA A 377 -0.04 23.06 -14.92
C ALA A 377 0.50 22.19 -16.06
N LEU A 378 0.43 20.85 -15.92
CA LEU A 378 1.11 19.93 -16.83
C LEU A 378 0.58 19.98 -18.28
N PRO A 379 -0.74 20.05 -18.53
CA PRO A 379 -1.26 20.22 -19.89
C PRO A 379 -0.69 21.46 -20.60
N GLY A 380 -0.64 22.60 -19.90
CA GLY A 380 -0.09 23.85 -20.45
C GLY A 380 1.42 23.76 -20.74
N ARG A 381 2.19 23.15 -19.84
CA ARG A 381 3.65 22.94 -20.00
C ARG A 381 4.01 22.07 -21.22
N LEU A 382 3.11 21.17 -21.61
CA LEU A 382 3.28 20.28 -22.75
C LEU A 382 2.43 20.70 -23.97
N ALA A 383 1.91 21.92 -23.96
CA ALA A 383 1.14 22.52 -25.05
C ALA A 383 -0.10 21.71 -25.48
N ALA A 384 -0.73 21.00 -24.53
CA ALA A 384 -2.00 20.34 -24.77
C ALA A 384 -3.10 21.38 -25.01
N SER A 385 -3.88 21.18 -26.07
CA SER A 385 -4.96 22.10 -26.43
C SER A 385 -6.14 21.42 -27.11
N TYR A 386 -7.31 22.06 -27.00
CA TYR A 386 -8.54 21.72 -27.72
C TYR A 386 -9.18 22.98 -28.30
N VAL A 387 -10.06 22.81 -29.28
CA VAL A 387 -10.88 23.88 -29.89
C VAL A 387 -12.15 24.05 -29.06
N ALA A 388 -12.32 25.21 -28.44
CA ALA A 388 -13.48 25.57 -27.64
C ALA A 388 -14.68 26.02 -28.51
N GLU A 389 -15.85 26.24 -27.89
CA GLU A 389 -17.08 26.66 -28.57
C GLU A 389 -16.92 27.98 -29.36
N ASP A 390 -16.06 28.86 -28.88
CA ASP A 390 -15.71 30.14 -29.49
C ASP A 390 -14.68 30.02 -30.63
N ASN A 391 -14.32 28.79 -31.04
CA ASN A 391 -13.23 28.45 -31.96
C ASN A 391 -11.83 28.85 -31.47
N GLY A 392 -11.69 29.30 -30.22
CA GLY A 392 -10.42 29.55 -29.57
C GLY A 392 -9.71 28.26 -29.19
N ARG A 393 -8.37 28.29 -29.14
CA ARG A 393 -7.59 27.19 -28.55
C ARG A 393 -7.50 27.39 -27.05
N ARG A 394 -7.94 26.37 -26.30
CA ARG A 394 -7.86 26.35 -24.83
C ARG A 394 -7.07 25.14 -24.35
N THR A 395 -6.49 25.26 -23.17
CA THR A 395 -5.77 24.18 -22.49
C THR A 395 -6.78 23.35 -21.70
N PRO A 396 -6.80 22.01 -21.83
CA PRO A 396 -7.66 21.18 -20.99
C PRO A 396 -7.14 21.13 -19.56
N VAL A 397 -8.03 20.89 -18.61
CA VAL A 397 -7.66 20.48 -17.25
C VAL A 397 -7.38 18.99 -17.26
N MET A 398 -6.41 18.55 -16.46
CA MET A 398 -6.10 17.14 -16.32
C MET A 398 -6.40 16.65 -14.91
N ILE A 399 -7.13 15.55 -14.81
CA ILE A 399 -7.40 14.84 -13.56
C ILE A 399 -6.57 13.56 -13.56
N HIS A 400 -5.62 13.47 -12.64
CA HIS A 400 -4.89 12.24 -12.38
C HIS A 400 -5.69 11.39 -11.43
N ARG A 401 -5.79 10.10 -11.69
CA ARG A 401 -6.39 9.19 -10.73
C ARG A 401 -5.74 7.82 -10.73
N ALA A 402 -5.71 7.22 -9.56
CA ALA A 402 -5.48 5.80 -9.36
C ALA A 402 -6.53 5.30 -8.35
N ILE A 403 -7.05 4.09 -8.52
CA ILE A 403 -8.09 3.55 -7.63
C ILE A 403 -7.47 2.56 -6.65
N LEU A 404 -6.79 1.54 -7.16
CA LEU A 404 -6.04 0.60 -6.33
C LEU A 404 -4.69 1.20 -5.88
N GLY A 405 -4.16 2.14 -6.65
CA GLY A 405 -2.79 2.62 -6.50
C GLY A 405 -1.85 1.67 -7.24
N SER A 406 -0.66 1.40 -6.69
CA SER A 406 0.18 0.34 -7.24
C SER A 406 -0.43 -1.04 -6.94
N ILE A 407 -0.52 -1.91 -7.94
CA ILE A 407 -1.03 -3.27 -7.79
C ILE A 407 -0.20 -4.06 -6.78
N GLU A 408 1.12 -3.85 -6.73
CA GLU A 408 2.02 -4.45 -5.73
C GLU A 408 1.52 -4.15 -4.31
N ARG A 409 1.39 -2.86 -3.98
CA ARG A 409 0.90 -2.42 -2.66
C ARG A 409 -0.50 -2.92 -2.38
N PHE A 410 -1.39 -2.88 -3.36
CA PHE A 410 -2.76 -3.36 -3.18
C PHE A 410 -2.79 -4.87 -2.88
N ILE A 411 -2.00 -5.69 -3.58
CA ILE A 411 -1.80 -7.12 -3.26
C ILE A 411 -1.28 -7.29 -1.84
N GLY A 412 -0.31 -6.46 -1.42
CA GLY A 412 0.14 -6.40 -0.02
C GLY A 412 -1.02 -6.22 0.94
N ILE A 413 -1.84 -5.18 0.75
CA ILE A 413 -2.98 -4.84 1.60
C ILE A 413 -4.00 -5.98 1.66
N ILE A 414 -4.48 -6.48 0.51
CA ILE A 414 -5.49 -7.56 0.51
C ILE A 414 -4.95 -8.88 1.04
N THR A 415 -3.63 -9.11 0.95
CA THR A 415 -2.99 -10.27 1.58
C THR A 415 -3.07 -10.18 3.10
N GLU A 416 -2.83 -9.00 3.68
CA GLU A 416 -2.93 -8.81 5.14
C GLU A 416 -4.39 -8.81 5.62
N GLU A 417 -5.27 -8.17 4.85
CA GLU A 417 -6.71 -8.08 5.12
C GLU A 417 -7.35 -9.46 5.22
N TYR A 418 -7.15 -10.29 4.19
CA TYR A 418 -7.67 -11.65 4.18
C TYR A 418 -6.80 -12.64 4.94
N ALA A 419 -5.70 -12.19 5.54
CA ALA A 419 -4.66 -13.07 6.07
C ALA A 419 -4.31 -14.19 5.07
N GLY A 420 -4.20 -13.86 3.77
CA GLY A 420 -3.97 -14.76 2.63
C GLY A 420 -5.07 -15.78 2.32
N PHE A 421 -6.23 -15.71 2.98
CA PHE A 421 -7.43 -16.47 2.63
C PHE A 421 -8.21 -15.72 1.54
N PHE A 422 -7.62 -15.58 0.35
CA PHE A 422 -8.25 -14.85 -0.77
C PHE A 422 -9.64 -15.39 -1.11
N PRO A 423 -10.61 -14.55 -1.50
CA PRO A 423 -11.89 -15.01 -2.02
C PRO A 423 -11.70 -15.82 -3.31
N THR A 424 -12.67 -16.68 -3.64
CA THR A 424 -12.54 -17.63 -4.75
C THR A 424 -12.12 -16.96 -6.05
N TRP A 425 -12.70 -15.81 -6.39
CA TRP A 425 -12.40 -15.13 -7.65
C TRP A 425 -10.94 -14.64 -7.76
N LEU A 426 -10.25 -14.37 -6.63
CA LEU A 426 -8.84 -13.96 -6.60
C LEU A 426 -7.86 -15.10 -6.35
N ALA A 427 -8.31 -16.19 -5.71
CA ALA A 427 -7.43 -17.26 -5.28
C ALA A 427 -6.65 -17.84 -6.49
N PRO A 428 -5.31 -17.98 -6.42
CA PRO A 428 -4.52 -18.42 -7.57
C PRO A 428 -4.84 -19.87 -7.97
N THR A 429 -5.09 -20.72 -6.98
CA THR A 429 -5.74 -22.03 -7.15
C THR A 429 -7.08 -21.96 -6.42
N GLN A 430 -8.18 -22.10 -7.15
CA GLN A 430 -9.56 -22.00 -6.64
C GLN A 430 -10.05 -23.34 -6.10
N ALA A 431 -9.70 -24.42 -6.80
CA ALA A 431 -10.04 -25.77 -6.41
C ALA A 431 -8.86 -26.73 -6.61
N VAL A 432 -8.80 -27.79 -5.81
CA VAL A 432 -7.91 -28.93 -6.03
C VAL A 432 -8.70 -30.22 -6.03
N VAL A 433 -8.49 -31.07 -7.02
CA VAL A 433 -9.18 -32.37 -7.16
C VAL A 433 -8.21 -33.48 -6.81
N MET A 434 -8.62 -34.40 -5.94
CA MET A 434 -7.77 -35.41 -5.32
C MET A 434 -8.41 -36.79 -5.39
N ASN A 435 -7.59 -37.81 -5.66
CA ASN A 435 -7.97 -39.21 -5.54
C ASN A 435 -7.63 -39.77 -4.14
N ILE A 436 -8.39 -40.79 -3.73
CA ILE A 436 -8.09 -41.64 -2.56
C ILE A 436 -7.10 -42.76 -2.95
N THR A 437 -7.27 -43.35 -4.13
CA THR A 437 -6.46 -44.43 -4.70
C THR A 437 -6.14 -44.15 -6.17
N ASP A 438 -5.09 -44.77 -6.71
CA ASP A 438 -4.63 -44.53 -8.09
C ASP A 438 -5.66 -44.89 -9.16
N SER A 439 -6.59 -45.81 -8.86
CA SER A 439 -7.70 -46.18 -9.76
C SER A 439 -8.62 -45.02 -10.12
N GLN A 440 -8.65 -43.95 -9.32
CA GLN A 440 -9.52 -42.79 -9.55
C GLN A 440 -8.86 -41.67 -10.38
N ALA A 441 -7.59 -41.85 -10.80
CA ALA A 441 -6.80 -40.80 -11.44
C ALA A 441 -7.45 -40.25 -12.73
N ASP A 442 -8.00 -41.13 -13.58
CA ASP A 442 -8.65 -40.72 -14.83
C ASP A 442 -9.88 -39.86 -14.57
N TYR A 443 -10.69 -40.21 -13.57
CA TYR A 443 -11.86 -39.43 -13.19
C TYR A 443 -11.47 -38.06 -12.63
N VAL A 444 -10.43 -38.00 -11.78
CA VAL A 444 -9.89 -36.72 -11.28
C VAL A 444 -9.48 -35.82 -12.45
N GLN A 445 -8.78 -36.34 -13.45
CA GLN A 445 -8.39 -35.57 -14.63
C GLN A 445 -9.60 -35.10 -15.45
N GLN A 446 -10.65 -35.91 -15.57
CA GLN A 446 -11.90 -35.52 -16.21
C GLN A 446 -12.58 -34.37 -15.46
N VAL A 447 -12.66 -34.42 -14.13
CA VAL A 447 -13.25 -33.36 -13.29
C VAL A 447 -12.44 -32.06 -13.41
N VAL A 448 -11.11 -32.17 -13.36
CA VAL A 448 -10.21 -31.02 -13.55
C VAL A 448 -10.42 -30.38 -14.92
N LYS A 449 -10.54 -31.19 -15.98
CA LYS A 449 -10.79 -30.69 -17.32
C LYS A 449 -12.14 -29.95 -17.40
N GLN A 450 -13.21 -30.49 -16.83
CA GLN A 450 -14.53 -29.84 -16.83
C GLN A 450 -14.51 -28.48 -16.11
N LEU A 451 -13.86 -28.41 -14.95
CA LEU A 451 -13.70 -27.15 -14.20
C LEU A 451 -12.81 -26.16 -14.97
N SER A 452 -11.70 -26.62 -15.55
CA SER A 452 -10.77 -25.77 -16.29
C SER A 452 -11.38 -25.23 -17.59
N ASP A 453 -12.15 -26.04 -18.33
CA ASP A 453 -12.86 -25.61 -19.55
C ASP A 453 -13.90 -24.52 -19.24
N ALA A 454 -14.39 -24.49 -18.00
CA ALA A 454 -15.26 -23.45 -17.45
C ALA A 454 -14.53 -22.17 -16.97
N GLY A 455 -13.19 -22.13 -17.08
CA GLY A 455 -12.37 -21.00 -16.63
C GLY A 455 -12.04 -21.00 -15.13
N ILE A 456 -12.31 -22.10 -14.41
CA ILE A 456 -11.98 -22.25 -13.00
C ILE A 456 -10.51 -22.69 -12.88
N ARG A 457 -9.72 -21.98 -12.07
CA ARG A 457 -8.31 -22.29 -11.82
C ARG A 457 -8.20 -23.48 -10.88
N VAL A 458 -8.11 -24.68 -11.45
CA VAL A 458 -8.11 -25.96 -10.72
C VAL A 458 -6.80 -26.73 -10.93
N LYS A 459 -6.36 -27.50 -9.93
CA LYS A 459 -5.22 -28.42 -10.02
C LYS A 459 -5.63 -29.85 -9.64
N ALA A 460 -4.93 -30.84 -10.19
CA ALA A 460 -5.02 -32.24 -9.74
C ALA A 460 -3.94 -32.52 -8.69
N ASP A 461 -4.26 -33.30 -7.65
CA ASP A 461 -3.27 -33.90 -6.75
C ASP A 461 -3.36 -35.44 -6.79
N LEU A 462 -2.59 -36.01 -7.71
CA LEU A 462 -2.48 -37.45 -7.96
C LEU A 462 -1.27 -38.09 -7.27
N ARG A 463 -0.62 -37.39 -6.32
CA ARG A 463 0.51 -37.98 -5.59
C ARG A 463 0.05 -39.23 -4.82
N ASN A 464 0.93 -40.21 -4.69
CA ASN A 464 0.69 -41.40 -3.87
C ASN A 464 0.87 -41.07 -2.37
N GLU A 465 -0.04 -40.26 -1.85
CA GLU A 465 -0.09 -39.78 -0.48
C GLU A 465 -1.48 -39.98 0.10
N LYS A 466 -1.57 -40.15 1.42
CA LYS A 466 -2.89 -40.27 2.09
C LYS A 466 -3.73 -39.03 1.84
N VAL A 467 -5.02 -39.19 1.53
CA VAL A 467 -5.92 -38.05 1.25
C VAL A 467 -5.93 -37.01 2.38
N GLY A 468 -5.83 -37.44 3.65
CA GLY A 468 -5.74 -36.52 4.79
C GLY A 468 -4.47 -35.65 4.78
N PHE A 469 -3.35 -36.18 4.27
CA PHE A 469 -2.12 -35.40 4.07
C PHE A 469 -2.29 -34.37 2.96
N LYS A 470 -2.85 -34.78 1.80
CA LYS A 470 -3.16 -33.86 0.68
C LYS A 470 -4.08 -32.72 1.14
N VAL A 471 -5.17 -33.04 1.83
CA VAL A 471 -6.11 -32.06 2.42
C VAL A 471 -5.38 -31.07 3.33
N ARG A 472 -4.51 -31.56 4.22
CA ARG A 472 -3.75 -30.70 5.14
C ARG A 472 -2.82 -29.75 4.38
N GLU A 473 -2.11 -30.23 3.38
CA GLU A 473 -1.20 -29.42 2.57
C GLU A 473 -1.96 -28.31 1.82
N HIS A 474 -3.07 -28.62 1.17
CA HIS A 474 -3.88 -27.63 0.44
C HIS A 474 -4.63 -26.67 1.37
N THR A 475 -4.96 -27.11 2.59
CA THR A 475 -5.47 -26.23 3.64
C THR A 475 -4.41 -25.20 4.06
N LEU A 476 -3.15 -25.62 4.23
CA LEU A 476 -2.03 -24.70 4.51
C LEU A 476 -1.75 -23.73 3.36
N ARG A 477 -2.00 -24.16 2.11
CA ARG A 477 -1.98 -23.30 0.91
C ARG A 477 -3.25 -22.47 0.74
N ARG A 478 -4.24 -22.60 1.63
CA ARG A 478 -5.48 -21.81 1.68
C ARG A 478 -6.35 -21.89 0.41
N VAL A 479 -6.27 -23.02 -0.31
CA VAL A 479 -7.07 -23.29 -1.52
C VAL A 479 -8.56 -23.31 -1.16
N PRO A 480 -9.43 -22.46 -1.74
CA PRO A 480 -10.84 -22.34 -1.36
C PRO A 480 -11.59 -23.67 -1.26
N TYR A 481 -11.48 -24.51 -2.29
CA TYR A 481 -12.19 -25.78 -2.39
C TYR A 481 -11.25 -26.98 -2.57
N MET A 482 -11.48 -28.02 -1.77
CA MET A 482 -10.83 -29.31 -1.87
C MET A 482 -11.86 -30.34 -2.27
N LEU A 483 -11.65 -30.96 -3.42
CA LEU A 483 -12.56 -31.85 -4.11
C LEU A 483 -12.01 -33.28 -4.05
N VAL A 484 -12.75 -34.21 -3.45
CA VAL A 484 -12.29 -35.60 -3.24
C VAL A 484 -13.14 -36.55 -4.08
N CYS A 485 -12.47 -37.40 -4.85
CA CYS A 485 -13.08 -38.44 -5.68
C CYS A 485 -12.76 -39.82 -5.12
N GLY A 486 -13.75 -40.50 -4.54
CA GLY A 486 -13.70 -41.92 -4.21
C GLY A 486 -14.53 -42.76 -5.18
N ASP A 487 -14.61 -44.07 -4.94
CA ASP A 487 -15.33 -44.99 -5.84
C ASP A 487 -16.83 -44.68 -5.91
N LYS A 488 -17.43 -44.22 -4.80
CA LYS A 488 -18.83 -43.80 -4.75
C LYS A 488 -19.06 -42.55 -5.61
N GLU A 489 -18.19 -41.56 -5.49
CA GLU A 489 -18.24 -40.33 -6.27
C GLU A 489 -18.12 -40.62 -7.78
N ILE A 490 -17.22 -41.52 -8.18
CA ILE A 490 -17.08 -41.95 -9.58
C ILE A 490 -18.37 -42.59 -10.09
N ALA A 491 -18.92 -43.56 -9.34
CA ALA A 491 -20.12 -44.30 -9.76
C ALA A 491 -21.33 -43.38 -9.97
N GLU A 492 -21.43 -42.29 -9.22
CA GLU A 492 -22.53 -41.33 -9.28
C GLU A 492 -22.23 -40.10 -10.15
N GLY A 493 -21.03 -39.99 -10.73
CA GLY A 493 -20.62 -38.79 -11.47
C GLY A 493 -20.52 -37.53 -10.60
N LYS A 494 -20.15 -37.70 -9.32
CA LYS A 494 -20.12 -36.67 -8.29
C LYS A 494 -18.70 -36.39 -7.79
N VAL A 495 -18.59 -35.40 -6.90
CA VAL A 495 -17.40 -35.11 -6.13
C VAL A 495 -17.76 -34.66 -4.72
N SER A 496 -16.99 -35.08 -3.71
CA SER A 496 -17.12 -34.58 -2.34
C SER A 496 -16.41 -33.24 -2.22
N VAL A 497 -17.09 -32.23 -1.64
CA VAL A 497 -16.63 -30.84 -1.60
C VAL A 497 -16.37 -30.40 -0.17
N ARG A 498 -15.16 -29.92 0.07
CA ARG A 498 -14.76 -29.35 1.35
C ARG A 498 -14.20 -27.95 1.19
N THR A 499 -14.50 -27.04 2.12
CA THR A 499 -13.87 -25.72 2.15
C THR A 499 -12.56 -25.72 2.93
N ARG A 500 -11.70 -24.73 2.67
CA ARG A 500 -10.43 -24.54 3.43
C ARG A 500 -10.59 -24.32 4.93
N LYS A 501 -11.77 -23.90 5.41
CA LYS A 501 -12.05 -23.77 6.86
C LYS A 501 -12.50 -25.09 7.49
N GLY A 502 -12.58 -26.16 6.68
CA GLY A 502 -12.87 -27.50 7.14
C GLY A 502 -14.33 -27.92 7.04
N ALA A 503 -15.24 -27.01 6.61
CA ALA A 503 -16.65 -27.32 6.40
C ALA A 503 -16.81 -28.36 5.28
N ASP A 504 -17.58 -29.40 5.58
CA ASP A 504 -17.97 -30.43 4.62
C ASP A 504 -19.31 -30.04 4.00
N LEU A 505 -19.32 -29.83 2.68
CA LEU A 505 -20.51 -29.43 1.93
C LEU A 505 -21.23 -30.65 1.32
N GLY A 506 -20.73 -31.87 1.58
CA GLY A 506 -21.27 -33.10 1.01
C GLY A 506 -20.82 -33.32 -0.45
N THR A 507 -21.65 -34.00 -1.22
CA THR A 507 -21.35 -34.38 -2.61
C THR A 507 -22.19 -33.63 -3.62
N TYR A 508 -21.58 -33.18 -4.71
CA TYR A 508 -22.24 -32.48 -5.81
C TYR A 508 -22.03 -33.23 -7.12
N LEU A 509 -23.00 -33.16 -8.04
CA LEU A 509 -22.71 -33.47 -9.44
C LEU A 509 -21.67 -32.48 -9.96
N VAL A 510 -20.74 -32.97 -10.77
CA VAL A 510 -19.64 -32.14 -11.29
C VAL A 510 -20.17 -30.95 -12.08
N SER A 511 -21.21 -31.16 -12.90
CA SER A 511 -21.87 -30.10 -13.67
C SER A 511 -22.44 -28.99 -12.80
N ASP A 512 -23.09 -29.36 -11.69
CA ASP A 512 -23.76 -28.41 -10.81
C ASP A 512 -22.71 -27.59 -10.04
N LEU A 513 -21.65 -28.25 -9.57
CA LEU A 513 -20.54 -27.57 -8.92
C LEU A 513 -19.85 -26.56 -9.84
N VAL A 514 -19.65 -26.91 -11.12
CA VAL A 514 -19.09 -25.99 -12.12
C VAL A 514 -19.93 -24.70 -12.20
N GLU A 515 -21.25 -24.81 -12.33
CA GLU A 515 -22.12 -23.64 -12.43
C GLU A 515 -22.17 -22.83 -11.13
N ILE A 516 -22.21 -23.48 -9.96
CA ILE A 516 -22.15 -22.81 -8.67
C ILE A 516 -20.86 -21.98 -8.54
N LEU A 517 -19.70 -22.60 -8.81
CA LEU A 517 -18.41 -21.92 -8.69
C LEU A 517 -18.25 -20.79 -9.70
N LYS A 518 -18.69 -20.99 -10.96
CA LYS A 518 -18.68 -19.93 -11.98
C LYS A 518 -19.51 -18.72 -11.54
N ASN A 519 -20.71 -18.95 -11.00
CA ASN A 519 -21.58 -17.87 -10.53
C ASN A 519 -20.97 -17.14 -9.34
N GLN A 520 -20.43 -17.87 -8.36
CA GLN A 520 -19.70 -17.28 -7.24
C GLN A 520 -18.52 -16.41 -7.70
N ILE A 521 -17.70 -16.93 -8.63
CA ILE A 521 -16.53 -16.19 -9.17
C ILE A 521 -16.98 -14.94 -9.92
N LYS A 522 -18.02 -15.05 -10.75
CA LYS A 522 -18.57 -13.94 -11.52
C LYS A 522 -19.18 -12.85 -10.63
N ALA A 523 -19.87 -13.26 -9.57
CA ALA A 523 -20.43 -12.36 -8.55
C ALA A 523 -19.35 -11.79 -7.62
N ARG A 524 -18.11 -12.29 -7.70
CA ARG A 524 -16.96 -11.88 -6.87
C ARG A 524 -17.25 -11.96 -5.38
N GLU A 525 -17.99 -13.00 -4.98
CA GLU A 525 -18.36 -13.18 -3.57
C GLU A 525 -17.11 -13.31 -2.69
N LEU A 526 -17.17 -12.67 -1.51
CA LEU A 526 -16.07 -12.70 -0.54
C LEU A 526 -16.07 -13.96 0.31
N LYS A 527 -17.25 -14.57 0.49
CA LYS A 527 -17.45 -15.75 1.33
C LYS A 527 -17.43 -17.01 0.47
N LEU A 528 -16.98 -18.12 1.06
CA LEU A 528 -17.09 -19.43 0.42
C LEU A 528 -18.51 -19.99 0.57
N LEU A 529 -18.84 -21.01 -0.23
CA LEU A 529 -20.10 -21.73 -0.09
C LEU A 529 -20.26 -22.25 1.35
N GLY A 530 -21.42 -22.00 1.95
CA GLY A 530 -21.76 -22.42 3.31
C GLY A 530 -21.10 -21.60 4.43
N GLU A 531 -20.38 -20.52 4.11
CA GLU A 531 -19.94 -19.55 5.12
C GLU A 531 -21.02 -18.48 5.35
N GLU A 532 -21.39 -18.26 6.62
CA GLU A 532 -22.35 -17.22 7.02
C GLU A 532 -21.82 -15.80 6.84
#